data_AF-A0A7G6TZG4-F1
#
_entry.id   AF-A0A7G6TZG4-F1
#
_cell.length_a   1.000
_cell.length_b   1.000
_cell.length_c   1.000
_cell.angle_alpha   90.00
_cell.angle_beta   90.00
_cell.angle_gamma   90.00
#
_symmetry.space_group_name_H-M   'P 1'
#
loop_
_entity.id
_entity.type
_entity.pdbx_description
1 polymer ?
#
loop_
_entity_poly.entity_id
_entity_poly.type
_entity_poly.pdbx_seq_one_letter_code
_entity_poly.pdbx_strand_id
1 'polypeptide(L)'
;MARVRVDADGGPPPVAGGRHKGSKRPHTNATVAGVRRLIEETTLTHREIAARMGVANGTIAKWTRDFGWQRHPFAPAANDKMPTARAGRRLKLRMLGNKLHLLAERCAAELWSSPSVDLDRLIEAMQVLKMARLEYMGNV
;
A
#
# COMPACT_ATOMS: atom_id res chain seq x y z
N MET A 1 46.95 -23.46 34.76
CA MET A 1 45.64 -22.96 34.27
C MET A 1 45.86 -21.68 33.49
N ALA A 2 45.86 -21.74 32.16
CA ALA A 2 45.98 -20.58 31.29
C ALA A 2 44.59 -20.28 30.68
N ARG A 3 44.08 -19.04 30.85
CA ARG A 3 42.84 -18.59 30.17
C ARG A 3 43.21 -18.06 28.79
N VAL A 4 42.84 -18.81 27.76
CA VAL A 4 42.85 -18.38 26.36
C VAL A 4 41.75 -17.34 26.17
N ARG A 5 42.11 -16.12 25.74
CA ARG A 5 41.16 -15.16 25.18
C ARG A 5 40.95 -15.51 23.72
N VAL A 6 39.70 -15.81 23.37
CA VAL A 6 39.26 -15.93 21.98
C VAL A 6 38.96 -14.51 21.50
N ASP A 7 39.80 -13.98 20.62
CA ASP A 7 39.56 -12.69 19.97
C ASP A 7 38.43 -12.86 18.94
N ALA A 8 37.30 -12.22 19.22
CA ALA A 8 36.12 -12.24 18.36
C ALA A 8 36.28 -11.26 17.19
N ASP A 9 36.45 -11.85 16.02
CA ASP A 9 35.68 -11.63 14.79
C ASP A 9 35.64 -10.22 14.17
N GLY A 10 36.18 -10.15 12.95
CA GLY A 10 36.29 -8.96 12.11
C GLY A 10 34.95 -8.50 11.54
N GLY A 11 34.20 -7.75 12.34
CA GLY A 11 33.06 -6.97 11.83
C GLY A 11 33.52 -5.94 10.78
N PRO A 12 32.75 -5.71 9.70
CA PRO A 12 33.13 -4.75 8.66
C PRO A 12 33.27 -3.34 9.27
N PRO A 13 34.22 -2.52 8.76
CA PRO A 13 34.55 -1.23 9.35
C PRO A 13 33.32 -0.30 9.40
N PRO A 14 33.21 0.56 10.42
CA PRO A 14 32.11 1.51 10.53
C PRO A 14 32.13 2.42 9.29
N VAL A 15 31.04 2.40 8.52
CA VAL A 15 30.90 3.23 7.32
C VAL A 15 30.95 4.70 7.74
N ALA A 16 32.02 5.40 7.38
CA ALA A 16 32.19 6.82 7.63
C ALA A 16 31.09 7.59 6.88
N GLY A 17 30.14 8.17 7.63
CA GLY A 17 28.94 8.79 7.06
C GLY A 17 28.43 9.95 7.92
N GLY A 18 29.31 10.90 8.25
CA GLY A 18 28.91 12.16 8.85
C GLY A 18 28.03 12.99 7.91
N ARG A 19 27.09 13.76 8.47
CA ARG A 19 26.20 14.67 7.73
C ARG A 19 27.01 15.84 7.15
N HIS A 20 26.88 16.11 5.85
CA HIS A 20 27.41 17.34 5.25
C HIS A 20 26.71 18.57 5.86
N LYS A 21 27.49 19.54 6.34
CA LYS A 21 26.98 20.79 6.95
C LYS A 21 26.09 21.52 5.92
N GLY A 22 24.86 21.86 6.29
CA GLY A 22 23.88 22.54 5.42
C GLY A 22 22.89 21.64 4.65
N SER A 23 22.99 20.30 4.77
CA SER A 23 22.02 19.39 4.17
C SER A 23 20.61 19.57 4.75
N LYS A 24 19.64 20.02 3.93
CA LYS A 24 18.20 19.98 4.25
C LYS A 24 17.60 18.56 4.22
N ARG A 25 18.38 17.54 3.84
CA ARG A 25 17.92 16.15 3.80
C ARG A 25 17.90 15.58 5.24
N PRO A 26 16.76 15.04 5.70
CA PRO A 26 16.60 14.58 7.08
C PRO A 26 17.41 13.32 7.43
N HIS A 27 17.88 12.55 6.43
CA HIS A 27 18.62 11.29 6.65
C HIS A 27 19.91 11.25 5.85
N THR A 28 20.97 10.64 6.40
CA THR A 28 22.26 10.45 5.71
C THR A 28 22.19 9.28 4.73
N ASN A 29 23.06 9.25 3.72
CA ASN A 29 23.16 8.12 2.80
C ASN A 29 23.50 6.82 3.53
N ALA A 30 24.27 6.89 4.62
CA ALA A 30 24.56 5.75 5.48
C ALA A 30 23.29 5.19 6.14
N THR A 31 22.36 6.05 6.61
CA THR A 31 21.07 5.61 7.13
C THR A 31 20.23 4.91 6.05
N VAL A 32 20.18 5.47 4.84
CA VAL A 32 19.44 4.88 3.71
C VAL A 32 20.00 3.50 3.35
N ALA A 33 21.33 3.38 3.27
CA ALA A 33 22.01 2.10 2.98
C ALA A 33 21.79 1.07 4.09
N GLY A 34 21.84 1.49 5.37
CA GLY A 34 21.56 0.62 6.50
C GLY A 34 20.12 0.11 6.52
N VAL A 35 19.14 0.97 6.19
CA VAL A 35 17.74 0.56 6.05
C VAL A 35 17.55 -0.43 4.90
N ARG A 36 18.18 -0.18 3.74
CA ARG A 36 18.14 -1.11 2.60
C ARG A 36 18.62 -2.50 2.99
N ARG A 37 19.79 -2.58 3.62
CA ARG A 37 20.37 -3.83 4.10
C ARG A 37 19.40 -4.60 4.99
N LEU A 38 18.78 -3.93 5.95
CA LEU A 38 17.80 -4.57 6.84
C LEU A 38 16.54 -5.04 6.10
N ILE A 39 16.10 -4.35 5.05
CA ILE A 39 14.92 -4.76 4.26
C ILE A 39 15.21 -6.00 3.42
N GLU A 40 16.37 -6.05 2.78
CA GLU A 40 16.76 -7.10 1.84
C GLU A 40 17.26 -8.37 2.57
N GLU A 41 18.00 -8.21 3.67
CA GLU A 41 18.69 -9.32 4.35
C GLU A 41 17.97 -9.87 5.59
N THR A 42 16.93 -9.18 6.11
CA THR A 42 16.31 -9.59 7.39
C THR A 42 14.79 -9.74 7.29
N THR A 43 14.23 -10.52 8.22
CA THR A 43 12.78 -10.73 8.38
C THR A 43 12.07 -9.61 9.15
N LEU A 44 12.80 -8.58 9.62
CA LEU A 44 12.27 -7.51 10.47
C LEU A 44 11.20 -6.69 9.75
N THR A 45 10.07 -6.44 10.41
CA THR A 45 9.00 -5.54 9.97
C THR A 45 9.51 -4.11 9.76
N HIS A 46 8.85 -3.31 8.92
CA HIS A 46 9.23 -1.89 8.77
C HIS A 46 9.16 -1.11 10.09
N ARG A 47 8.28 -1.52 11.02
CA ARG A 47 8.18 -0.92 12.36
C ARG A 47 9.41 -1.21 13.22
N GLU A 48 9.93 -2.43 13.15
CA GLU A 48 11.16 -2.81 13.86
C GLU A 48 12.39 -2.15 13.24
N ILE A 49 12.47 -2.09 11.91
CA ILE A 49 13.54 -1.36 11.20
C ILE A 49 13.49 0.13 11.54
N ALA A 50 12.29 0.73 11.59
CA ALA A 50 12.08 2.11 12.01
C ALA A 50 12.61 2.36 13.42
N ALA A 51 12.24 1.51 14.38
CA ALA A 51 12.71 1.60 15.76
C ALA A 51 14.24 1.44 15.86
N ARG A 52 14.83 0.54 15.07
CA ARG A 52 16.27 0.26 15.07
C ARG A 52 17.10 1.38 14.44
N MET A 53 16.60 1.99 13.36
CA MET A 53 17.34 2.99 12.58
C MET A 53 16.99 4.43 12.94
N GLY A 54 16.00 4.65 13.82
CA GLY A 54 15.54 6.00 14.18
C GLY A 54 14.86 6.73 13.02
N VAL A 55 14.20 6.00 12.12
CA VAL A 55 13.52 6.55 10.93
C VAL A 55 12.03 6.27 11.01
N ALA A 56 11.19 7.20 10.56
CA ALA A 56 9.75 6.98 10.51
C ALA A 56 9.39 5.81 9.55
N ASN A 57 8.45 4.97 9.96
CA ASN A 57 7.97 3.83 9.16
C ASN A 57 7.49 4.26 7.76
N GLY A 58 6.80 5.41 7.67
CA GLY A 58 6.35 5.96 6.38
C GLY A 58 7.50 6.33 5.43
N THR A 59 8.63 6.80 5.97
CA THR A 59 9.84 7.11 5.19
C THR A 59 10.46 5.83 4.62
N ILE A 60 10.54 4.77 5.42
CA ILE A 60 11.02 3.46 4.97
C ILE A 60 10.13 2.93 3.84
N ALA A 61 8.82 2.93 4.04
CA ALA A 61 7.86 2.47 3.03
C ALA A 61 7.95 3.28 1.73
N LYS A 62 8.27 4.57 1.82
CA LYS A 62 8.54 5.43 0.67
C LYS A 62 9.81 4.99 -0.06
N TRP A 63 10.94 4.85 0.64
CA TRP A 63 12.19 4.41 0.02
C TRP A 63 12.09 3.02 -0.62
N THR A 64 11.44 2.05 0.03
CA THR A 64 11.22 0.72 -0.56
C THR A 64 10.49 0.82 -1.90
N ARG A 65 9.50 1.72 -2.01
CA ARG A 65 8.76 1.94 -3.26
C ARG A 65 9.60 2.67 -4.30
N ASP A 66 10.17 3.80 -3.92
CA ASP A 66 10.85 4.73 -4.83
C ASP A 66 12.14 4.11 -5.40
N PHE A 67 12.83 3.29 -4.62
CA PHE A 67 14.05 2.59 -5.03
C PHE A 67 13.84 1.13 -5.44
N GLY A 68 12.59 0.63 -5.42
CA GLY A 68 12.26 -0.73 -5.85
C GLY A 68 12.91 -1.84 -5.03
N TRP A 69 13.26 -1.59 -3.76
CA TRP A 69 13.93 -2.56 -2.90
C TRP A 69 13.07 -3.79 -2.67
N GLN A 70 13.71 -4.95 -2.75
CA GLN A 70 13.02 -6.23 -2.56
C GLN A 70 13.01 -6.61 -1.08
N ARG A 71 11.84 -7.07 -0.63
CA ARG A 71 11.66 -7.51 0.75
C ARG A 71 12.20 -8.93 0.90
N HIS A 72 12.89 -9.21 2.01
CA HIS A 72 13.32 -10.57 2.33
C HIS A 72 12.14 -11.57 2.23
N PRO A 73 12.30 -12.74 1.58
CA PRO A 73 11.20 -13.67 1.27
C PRO A 73 10.41 -14.15 2.48
N PHE A 74 11.07 -14.29 3.63
CA PHE A 74 10.46 -14.74 4.88
C PHE A 74 9.99 -13.61 5.80
N ALA A 75 10.09 -12.35 5.37
CA ALA A 75 9.57 -11.23 6.16
C ALA A 75 8.03 -11.23 6.15
N PRO A 76 7.38 -10.79 7.25
CA PRO A 76 5.93 -10.66 7.29
C PRO A 76 5.41 -9.80 6.13
N ALA A 77 4.48 -10.35 5.35
CA ALA A 77 3.80 -9.61 4.29
C ALA A 77 2.73 -8.66 4.86
N ALA A 78 2.43 -7.60 4.12
CA ALA A 78 1.43 -6.62 4.54
C ALA A 78 0.02 -7.25 4.55
N ASN A 79 -0.80 -6.90 5.55
CA ASN A 79 -2.19 -7.39 5.66
C ASN A 79 -3.05 -7.07 4.43
N ASP A 80 -2.73 -6.01 3.68
CA ASP A 80 -3.40 -5.65 2.42
C ASP A 80 -2.97 -6.50 1.21
N LYS A 81 -2.01 -7.41 1.39
CA LYS A 81 -1.55 -8.41 0.41
C LYS A 81 -1.82 -9.84 0.86
N MET A 82 -2.39 -10.04 2.05
CA MET A 82 -2.64 -11.37 2.60
C MET A 82 -3.86 -12.05 1.95
N PRO A 83 -3.89 -13.39 1.88
CA PRO A 83 -5.09 -14.13 1.53
C PRO A 83 -6.28 -13.78 2.43
N THR A 84 -7.49 -13.91 1.88
CA THR A 84 -8.75 -13.32 2.37
C THR A 84 -9.05 -13.52 3.86
N ALA A 85 -8.63 -14.64 4.46
CA ALA A 85 -8.81 -14.90 5.90
C ALA A 85 -8.05 -13.89 6.77
N ARG A 86 -6.78 -13.63 6.45
CA ARG A 86 -5.89 -12.70 7.18
C ARG A 86 -5.90 -11.28 6.61
N ALA A 87 -6.63 -11.05 5.52
CA ALA A 87 -6.79 -9.73 4.93
C ALA A 87 -7.34 -8.73 5.96
N GLY A 88 -6.75 -7.54 5.97
CA GLY A 88 -7.25 -6.42 6.78
C GLY A 88 -8.63 -5.94 6.33
N ARG A 89 -9.31 -5.19 7.21
CA ARG A 89 -10.66 -4.63 6.93
C ARG A 89 -10.70 -3.84 5.62
N ARG A 90 -9.67 -3.05 5.33
CA ARG A 90 -9.58 -2.23 4.11
C ARG A 90 -9.60 -3.08 2.83
N LEU A 91 -8.77 -4.12 2.76
CA LEU A 91 -8.75 -5.05 1.64
C LEU A 91 -10.11 -5.76 1.50
N LYS A 92 -10.70 -6.24 2.60
CA LYS A 92 -12.01 -6.91 2.60
C LYS A 92 -13.12 -6.00 2.05
N LEU A 93 -13.17 -4.74 2.49
CA LEU A 93 -14.15 -3.77 1.98
C LEU A 93 -13.94 -3.46 0.50
N ARG A 94 -12.70 -3.31 0.04
CA ARG A 94 -12.40 -3.11 -1.39
C ARG A 94 -12.88 -4.31 -2.22
N MET A 95 -12.60 -5.53 -1.75
CA MET A 95 -13.06 -6.75 -2.43
C MET A 95 -14.59 -6.85 -2.45
N LEU A 96 -15.26 -6.49 -1.36
CA LEU A 96 -16.72 -6.46 -1.29
C LEU A 96 -17.30 -5.45 -2.28
N GLY A 97 -16.75 -4.23 -2.35
CA GLY A 97 -17.17 -3.21 -3.31
C GLY A 97 -17.09 -3.71 -4.75
N ASN A 98 -15.98 -4.36 -5.12
CA ASN A 98 -15.83 -4.95 -6.46
C ASN A 98 -16.90 -6.02 -6.73
N LYS A 99 -17.19 -6.89 -5.76
CA LYS A 99 -18.24 -7.92 -5.91
C LYS A 99 -19.62 -7.31 -6.08
N LEU A 100 -19.96 -6.31 -5.27
CA LEU A 100 -21.24 -5.60 -5.35
C LEU A 100 -21.39 -4.89 -6.70
N HIS A 101 -20.32 -4.28 -7.20
CA HIS A 101 -20.33 -3.67 -8.53
C HIS A 101 -20.60 -4.70 -9.62
N LEU A 102 -19.91 -5.85 -9.62
CA LEU A 102 -20.16 -6.92 -10.59
C LEU A 102 -21.61 -7.46 -10.53
N LEU A 103 -22.17 -7.57 -9.33
CA LEU A 103 -23.57 -7.96 -9.17
C LEU A 103 -24.52 -6.89 -9.72
N ALA A 104 -24.24 -5.61 -9.47
CA ALA A 104 -25.05 -4.51 -9.99
C ALA A 104 -25.02 -4.47 -11.53
N GLU A 105 -23.83 -4.61 -12.14
CA GLU A 105 -23.67 -4.70 -13.60
C GLU A 105 -24.46 -5.88 -14.17
N ARG A 106 -24.40 -7.04 -13.53
CA ARG A 106 -25.19 -8.21 -13.92
C ARG A 106 -26.69 -7.93 -13.85
N CYS A 107 -27.19 -7.39 -12.74
CA CYS A 107 -28.61 -7.06 -12.60
C CYS A 107 -29.06 -6.04 -13.66
N ALA A 108 -28.23 -5.04 -13.97
CA ALA A 108 -28.51 -4.10 -15.03
C ALA A 108 -28.60 -4.81 -16.39
N ALA A 109 -27.63 -5.66 -16.73
CA ALA A 109 -27.62 -6.41 -17.98
C ALA A 109 -28.85 -7.33 -18.12
N GLU A 110 -29.28 -7.99 -17.03
CA GLU A 110 -30.50 -8.81 -17.00
C GLU A 110 -31.75 -7.95 -17.26
N LEU A 111 -31.86 -6.76 -16.65
CA LEU A 111 -32.94 -5.82 -16.93
C LEU A 111 -32.94 -5.36 -18.39
N TRP A 112 -31.78 -4.99 -18.92
CA TRP A 112 -31.63 -4.59 -20.33
C TRP A 112 -31.99 -5.69 -21.32
N SER A 113 -31.87 -6.96 -20.93
CA SER A 113 -32.17 -8.11 -21.78
C SER A 113 -33.58 -8.66 -21.60
N SER A 114 -34.38 -8.07 -20.69
CA SER A 114 -35.73 -8.57 -20.40
C SER A 114 -36.70 -8.21 -21.54
N PRO A 115 -37.44 -9.18 -22.11
CA PRO A 115 -38.45 -8.92 -23.14
C PRO A 115 -39.60 -8.02 -22.68
N SER A 116 -39.76 -7.82 -21.36
CA SER A 116 -40.80 -6.96 -20.77
C SER A 116 -40.39 -5.50 -20.66
N VAL A 117 -39.12 -5.16 -20.94
CA VAL A 117 -38.59 -3.81 -20.81
C VAL A 117 -38.52 -3.19 -22.20
N ASP A 118 -39.41 -2.24 -22.47
CA ASP A 118 -39.34 -1.37 -23.64
C ASP A 118 -38.18 -0.37 -23.42
N LEU A 119 -37.02 -0.66 -24.03
CA LEU A 119 -35.81 0.13 -23.87
C LEU A 119 -36.00 1.59 -24.28
N ASP A 120 -36.73 1.83 -25.38
CA ASP A 120 -36.93 3.18 -25.91
C ASP A 120 -37.72 4.01 -24.90
N ARG A 121 -38.80 3.43 -24.36
CA ARG A 121 -39.63 4.08 -23.34
C ARG A 121 -38.88 4.32 -22.02
N LEU A 122 -37.95 3.43 -21.65
CA LEU A 122 -37.10 3.61 -20.46
C LEU A 122 -36.09 4.75 -20.66
N ILE A 123 -35.48 4.84 -21.85
CA ILE A 123 -34.56 5.93 -22.21
C ILE A 123 -35.30 7.27 -22.17
N GLU A 124 -36.49 7.35 -22.77
CA GLU A 124 -37.35 8.54 -22.70
C GLU A 124 -37.65 8.93 -21.25
N ALA A 125 -38.07 7.98 -20.41
CA ALA A 125 -38.36 8.24 -19.00
C ALA A 125 -37.13 8.76 -18.23
N MET A 126 -35.94 8.21 -18.50
CA MET A 126 -34.68 8.68 -17.92
C MET A 126 -34.31 10.10 -18.36
N GLN A 127 -34.57 10.45 -19.63
CA GLN A 127 -34.36 11.80 -20.14
C GLN A 127 -35.31 12.80 -19.48
N VAL A 128 -36.60 12.46 -19.36
CA VAL A 128 -37.60 13.29 -18.65
C VAL A 128 -37.18 13.52 -17.20
N LEU A 129 -36.73 12.47 -16.49
CA LEU A 129 -36.23 12.58 -15.12
C LEU A 129 -35.01 13.50 -15.03
N LYS A 130 -34.07 13.39 -15.97
CA LYS A 130 -32.89 14.26 -16.04
C LYS A 130 -33.30 15.72 -16.24
N MET A 131 -34.22 16.00 -17.16
CA MET A 131 -34.75 17.35 -17.40
C MET A 131 -35.43 17.91 -16.15
N ALA A 132 -36.30 17.13 -15.50
CA ALA A 132 -36.96 17.53 -14.25
C ALA A 132 -35.96 17.88 -13.13
N ARG A 133 -34.84 17.14 -13.02
CA ARG A 133 -33.76 17.46 -12.06
C ARG A 133 -33.03 18.74 -12.41
N LEU A 134 -32.74 18.99 -13.69
CA LEU A 134 -32.08 20.21 -14.13
C LEU A 134 -32.96 21.44 -13.89
N GLU A 135 -34.27 21.35 -14.20
CA GLU A 135 -35.25 22.40 -13.89
C GLU A 135 -35.34 22.67 -12.39
N TYR A 136 -35.39 21.62 -11.56
CA TYR A 136 -35.41 21.76 -10.11
C TYR A 136 -34.13 22.42 -9.57
N MET A 137 -32.95 22.08 -10.11
CA MET A 137 -31.67 22.68 -9.71
C MET A 137 -31.47 24.11 -10.23
N GLY A 138 -32.08 24.46 -11.37
CA GLY A 138 -32.04 25.80 -11.95
C GLY A 138 -33.06 26.77 -11.35
N ASN A 139 -34.07 26.25 -10.63
CA ASN A 139 -35.07 27.03 -9.88
C ASN A 139 -34.70 27.23 -8.39
N VAL A 140 -33.45 26.99 -8.00
CA VAL A 140 -32.89 27.31 -6.66
C VAL A 140 -31.96 28.51 -6.74
#